data_AF-A0A6M8B5D5-F1
#
_entry.id   AF-A0A6M8B5D5-F1
#
_cell.length_a   1.000
_cell.length_b   1.000
_cell.length_c   1.000
_cell.angle_alpha   90.00
_cell.angle_beta   90.00
_cell.angle_gamma   90.00
#
_symmetry.space_group_name_H-M   'P 1'
#
loop_
_entity.id
_entity.type
_entity.pdbx_description
1 polymer ?
#
loop_
_entity_poly.entity_id
_entity_poly.type
_entity_poly.pdbx_seq_one_letter_code
_entity_poly.pdbx_strand_id
1 'polypeptide(L)'
;MPITLITGPSRSGKSEWAEHLARSHAGSVIYVATAQRRADDAEWQARIDQHQQRRPADWTCLEEPVDLAALLATAAAGECWLVDALGTWLANVLEQDEDTWQSTVATLLAVLRSSPAELILVAEETGWGVVPAYPLGRIFRDRLGSLTRRIGAIAQSVYLVTGGYALDLTQLGVRLPEPDGATE
;
A
#
# COMPACT_ATOMS: atom_id res chain seq x y z
N MET A 1 6.59 -1.44 15.22
CA MET A 1 5.26 -0.88 15.60
C MET A 1 4.20 -1.46 14.65
N PRO A 2 2.86 -1.28 14.83
CA PRO A 2 1.90 -2.03 14.03
C PRO A 2 1.90 -1.58 12.56
N ILE A 3 1.80 -2.56 11.67
CA ILE A 3 1.58 -2.47 10.25
C ILE A 3 0.16 -2.96 9.99
N THR A 4 -0.64 -2.10 9.38
CA THR A 4 -2.00 -2.39 8.92
C THR A 4 -2.02 -2.38 7.40
N LEU A 5 -2.40 -3.49 6.80
CA LEU A 5 -2.57 -3.61 5.35
C LEU A 5 -4.06 -3.56 5.00
N ILE A 6 -4.43 -2.72 4.05
CA ILE A 6 -5.81 -2.54 3.59
C ILE A 6 -5.85 -2.84 2.10
N THR A 7 -6.56 -3.89 1.72
CA THR A 7 -6.71 -4.31 0.32
C THR A 7 -8.15 -4.15 -0.15
N GLY A 8 -8.36 -4.07 -1.45
CA GLY A 8 -9.70 -4.08 -2.04
C GLY A 8 -9.71 -3.65 -3.50
N PRO A 9 -10.84 -3.88 -4.21
CA PRO A 9 -10.96 -3.45 -5.59
C PRO A 9 -11.00 -1.91 -5.69
N SER A 10 -10.76 -1.40 -6.89
CA SER A 10 -10.92 0.03 -7.17
C SER A 10 -12.30 0.53 -6.78
N ARG A 11 -12.36 1.71 -6.14
CA ARG A 11 -13.59 2.36 -5.66
C ARG A 11 -14.35 1.57 -4.57
N SER A 12 -13.69 0.68 -3.84
CA SER A 12 -14.32 -0.06 -2.72
C SER A 12 -14.50 0.74 -1.43
N GLY A 13 -13.82 1.88 -1.29
CA GLY A 13 -13.71 2.64 -0.03
C GLY A 13 -12.41 2.39 0.73
N LYS A 14 -11.43 1.65 0.16
CA LYS A 14 -10.16 1.32 0.83
C LYS A 14 -9.39 2.52 1.40
N SER A 15 -9.25 3.61 0.63
CA SER A 15 -8.59 4.84 1.11
C SER A 15 -9.39 5.52 2.22
N GLU A 16 -10.73 5.52 2.15
CA GLU A 16 -11.58 6.12 3.19
C GLU A 16 -11.47 5.35 4.52
N TRP A 17 -11.40 4.03 4.45
CA TRP A 17 -11.14 3.19 5.62
C TRP A 17 -9.74 3.43 6.19
N ALA A 18 -8.72 3.53 5.33
CA ALA A 18 -7.37 3.86 5.75
C ALA A 18 -7.30 5.20 6.48
N GLU A 19 -7.93 6.23 5.91
CA GLU A 19 -8.01 7.55 6.53
C GLU A 19 -8.78 7.51 7.86
N HIS A 20 -9.86 6.74 7.95
CA HIS A 20 -10.61 6.55 9.18
C HIS A 20 -9.75 5.97 10.31
N LEU A 21 -8.94 4.95 10.01
CA LEU A 21 -8.00 4.36 10.97
C LEU A 21 -6.92 5.38 11.36
N ALA A 22 -6.30 6.05 10.41
CA ALA A 22 -5.25 7.04 10.68
C ALA A 22 -5.73 8.21 11.53
N ARG A 23 -6.99 8.66 11.38
CA ARG A 23 -7.59 9.72 12.21
C ARG A 23 -7.69 9.36 13.70
N SER A 24 -7.67 8.06 14.04
CA SER A 24 -7.69 7.61 15.44
C SER A 24 -6.32 7.68 16.11
N HIS A 25 -5.25 7.90 15.35
CA HIS A 25 -3.91 8.05 15.88
C HIS A 25 -3.79 9.35 16.67
N ALA A 26 -3.20 9.27 17.87
CA ALA A 26 -3.05 10.43 18.75
C ALA A 26 -1.88 11.36 18.36
N GLY A 27 -0.97 10.88 17.51
CA GLY A 27 0.23 11.61 17.06
C GLY A 27 0.07 12.27 15.69
N SER A 28 1.20 12.61 15.06
CA SER A 28 1.21 13.16 13.70
C SER A 28 0.89 12.09 12.66
N VAL A 29 0.12 12.47 11.65
CA VAL A 29 -0.18 11.63 10.49
C VAL A 29 0.53 12.17 9.27
N ILE A 30 1.29 11.29 8.61
CA ILE A 30 1.99 11.55 7.35
C ILE A 30 1.30 10.75 6.26
N TYR A 31 0.69 11.43 5.31
CA TYR A 31 0.11 10.84 4.11
C TYR A 31 1.18 10.78 3.01
N VAL A 32 1.44 9.59 2.47
CA VAL A 32 2.35 9.37 1.34
C VAL A 32 1.54 9.07 0.09
N ALA A 33 1.50 10.05 -0.81
CA ALA A 33 0.90 9.90 -2.13
C ALA A 33 1.93 9.35 -3.12
N THR A 34 1.63 8.20 -3.73
CA THR A 34 2.54 7.54 -4.69
C THR A 34 2.10 7.73 -6.15
N ALA A 35 0.96 8.37 -6.37
CA ALA A 35 0.45 8.68 -7.69
C ALA A 35 1.21 9.87 -8.32
N GLN A 36 1.68 9.72 -9.56
CA GLN A 36 2.19 10.83 -10.35
C GLN A 36 1.06 11.55 -11.09
N ARG A 37 1.08 12.89 -11.14
CA ARG A 37 0.16 13.65 -12.02
C ARG A 37 0.49 13.35 -13.49
N ARG A 38 -0.55 13.10 -14.30
CA ARG A 38 -0.45 12.83 -15.74
C ARG A 38 -1.14 13.95 -16.49
N ALA A 39 -0.38 14.77 -17.21
CA ALA A 39 -0.90 15.97 -17.87
C ALA A 39 -1.97 15.67 -18.94
N ASP A 40 -1.91 14.47 -19.51
CA ASP A 40 -2.77 13.97 -20.58
C ASP A 40 -4.01 13.20 -20.08
N ASP A 41 -4.16 13.00 -18.76
CA ASP A 41 -5.28 12.26 -18.18
C ASP A 41 -6.04 13.13 -17.17
N ALA A 42 -7.06 13.84 -17.67
CA ALA A 42 -7.89 14.73 -16.85
C ALA A 42 -8.72 13.97 -15.80
N GLU A 43 -9.14 12.73 -16.08
CA GLU A 43 -9.86 11.91 -15.11
C GLU A 43 -8.93 11.51 -13.95
N TRP A 44 -7.68 11.14 -14.27
CA TRP A 44 -6.66 10.83 -13.27
C TRP A 44 -6.32 12.04 -12.40
N GLN A 45 -6.18 13.23 -12.99
CA GLN A 45 -5.95 14.47 -12.24
C GLN A 45 -7.10 14.77 -11.27
N ALA A 46 -8.35 14.69 -11.75
CA ALA A 46 -9.52 14.91 -10.91
C ALA A 46 -9.59 13.93 -9.72
N ARG A 47 -9.14 12.68 -9.90
CA ARG A 47 -9.02 11.70 -8.81
C ARG A 47 -7.97 12.10 -7.79
N ILE A 48 -6.78 12.55 -8.23
CA ILE A 48 -5.74 13.05 -7.33
C ILE A 48 -6.28 14.25 -6.53
N ASP A 49 -6.94 15.19 -7.20
CA ASP A 49 -7.49 16.39 -6.55
C ASP A 49 -8.57 16.03 -5.51
N GLN A 50 -9.47 15.09 -5.83
CA GLN A 50 -10.48 14.60 -4.88
C GLN A 50 -9.84 13.95 -3.65
N HIS A 51 -8.80 13.13 -3.85
CA HIS A 51 -8.06 12.55 -2.73
C HIS A 51 -7.37 13.62 -1.89
N GLN A 52 -6.77 14.64 -2.51
CA GLN A 52 -6.15 15.77 -1.79
C GLN A 52 -7.19 16.53 -0.95
N GLN A 53 -8.38 16.80 -1.49
CA GLN A 53 -9.44 17.56 -0.79
C GLN A 53 -10.06 16.84 0.41
N ARG A 54 -10.07 15.50 0.44
CA ARG A 54 -10.63 14.72 1.57
C ARG A 54 -9.72 14.66 2.79
N ARG A 55 -8.43 14.92 2.60
CA ARG A 55 -7.42 14.81 3.66
C ARG A 55 -7.60 15.96 4.66
N PRO A 56 -7.51 15.68 5.98
CA PRO A 56 -7.43 16.72 6.98
C PRO A 56 -6.25 17.67 6.72
N ALA A 57 -6.46 18.98 6.89
CA ALA A 57 -5.45 20.00 6.58
C ALA A 57 -4.24 19.97 7.54
N ASP A 58 -4.38 19.32 8.69
CA ASP A 58 -3.35 19.11 9.70
C ASP A 58 -2.41 17.93 9.37
N TRP A 59 -2.71 17.13 8.35
CA TRP A 59 -1.84 16.03 7.92
C TRP A 59 -0.70 16.53 7.05
N THR A 60 0.51 16.03 7.31
CA THR A 60 1.64 16.24 6.41
C THR A 60 1.48 15.35 5.19
N CYS A 61 1.55 15.93 4.00
CA CYS A 61 1.47 15.17 2.74
C CYS A 61 2.82 15.17 2.04
N LEU A 62 3.33 13.98 1.72
CA LEU A 62 4.55 13.78 0.96
C LEU A 62 4.20 13.06 -0.35
N GLU A 63 4.78 13.50 -1.45
CA GLU A 63 4.66 12.85 -2.75
C GLU A 63 5.93 12.04 -3.00
N GLU A 64 5.81 10.71 -3.05
CA GLU A 64 6.94 9.82 -3.30
C GLU A 64 6.52 8.68 -4.24
N PRO A 65 6.71 8.86 -5.55
CA PRO A 65 6.27 7.89 -6.53
C PRO A 65 7.21 6.69 -6.70
N VAL A 66 8.49 6.79 -6.30
CA VAL A 66 9.52 5.79 -6.67
C VAL A 66 10.26 5.26 -5.45
N ASP A 67 10.94 6.13 -4.68
CA ASP A 67 11.86 5.77 -3.61
C ASP A 67 11.15 5.59 -2.26
N LEU A 68 10.00 4.88 -2.28
CA LEU A 68 9.12 4.70 -1.12
C LEU A 68 9.84 4.13 0.11
N ALA A 69 10.74 3.16 -0.09
CA ALA A 69 11.48 2.55 1.02
C ALA A 69 12.44 3.56 1.70
N ALA A 70 13.10 4.41 0.92
CA ALA A 70 13.99 5.43 1.47
C ALA A 70 13.20 6.48 2.27
N LEU A 71 12.03 6.88 1.77
CA LEU A 71 11.14 7.77 2.49
C LEU A 71 10.63 7.14 3.80
N LEU A 72 10.12 5.91 3.76
CA LEU A 72 9.59 5.25 4.96
C LEU A 72 10.68 5.00 6.02
N ALA A 73 11.95 4.93 5.62
CA ALA A 73 13.07 4.81 6.55
C ALA A 73 13.28 6.09 7.40
N THR A 74 12.69 7.23 7.02
CA THR A 74 12.74 8.46 7.81
C THR A 74 11.65 8.54 8.89
N ALA A 75 10.74 7.55 8.94
CA ALA A 75 9.64 7.54 9.88
C ALA A 75 10.15 7.46 11.33
N ALA A 76 9.56 8.28 12.21
CA ALA A 76 9.94 8.38 13.61
C ALA A 76 8.89 7.74 14.55
N ALA A 77 9.30 7.41 15.76
CA ALA A 77 8.40 6.88 16.78
C ALA A 77 7.30 7.89 17.12
N GLY A 78 6.06 7.40 17.28
CA GLY A 78 4.89 8.24 17.59
C GLY A 78 4.20 8.83 16.36
N GLU A 79 4.73 8.61 15.16
CA GLU A 79 4.08 8.98 13.89
C GLU A 79 3.20 7.84 13.36
N CYS A 80 2.21 8.20 12.53
CA CYS A 80 1.43 7.27 11.72
C CYS A 80 1.63 7.63 10.23
N TRP A 81 2.07 6.66 9.44
CA TRP A 81 2.35 6.85 8.01
C TRP A 81 1.33 6.07 7.18
N LEU A 82 0.56 6.77 6.37
CA LEU A 82 -0.44 6.21 5.48
C LEU A 82 0.02 6.27 4.03
N VAL A 83 0.26 5.12 3.41
CA VAL A 83 0.68 5.00 2.01
C VAL A 83 -0.52 4.67 1.12
N ASP A 84 -0.85 5.57 0.19
CA ASP A 84 -1.96 5.44 -0.75
C ASP A 84 -1.46 5.74 -2.18
N ALA A 85 -1.18 4.72 -3.02
CA ALA A 85 -1.27 3.29 -2.74
C ALA A 85 -0.06 2.50 -3.26
N LEU A 86 0.09 1.26 -2.80
CA LEU A 86 1.12 0.34 -3.24
C LEU A 86 0.97 -0.04 -4.72
N GLY A 87 -0.26 -0.11 -5.27
CA GLY A 87 -0.43 -0.38 -6.70
C GLY A 87 -0.01 0.79 -7.59
N THR A 88 -0.24 2.03 -7.17
CA THR A 88 0.26 3.20 -7.91
C THR A 88 1.77 3.31 -7.83
N TRP A 89 2.36 3.04 -6.67
CA TRP A 89 3.81 2.93 -6.53
C TRP A 89 4.39 1.85 -7.44
N LEU A 90 3.83 0.62 -7.41
CA LEU A 90 4.26 -0.47 -8.28
C LEU A 90 4.17 -0.08 -9.76
N ALA A 91 3.13 0.64 -10.17
CA ALA A 91 3.00 1.08 -11.56
C ALA A 91 4.17 1.99 -12.00
N ASN A 92 4.73 2.80 -11.10
CA ASN A 92 5.87 3.68 -11.41
C ASN A 92 7.19 2.92 -11.51
N VAL A 93 7.32 1.78 -10.83
CA VAL A 93 8.53 0.93 -10.83
C VAL A 93 8.34 -0.38 -11.61
N LEU A 94 7.25 -0.49 -12.39
CA LEU A 94 6.83 -1.74 -13.03
C LEU A 94 7.85 -2.28 -14.02
N GLU A 95 8.60 -1.40 -14.68
CA GLU A 95 9.57 -1.75 -15.73
C GLU A 95 10.93 -2.21 -15.19
N GLN A 96 11.13 -2.22 -13.87
CA GLN A 96 12.31 -2.84 -13.27
C GLN A 96 12.44 -4.29 -13.71
N ASP A 97 13.66 -4.70 -14.09
CA ASP A 97 13.99 -6.10 -14.29
C ASP A 97 13.77 -6.90 -12.99
N GLU A 98 13.82 -8.23 -13.09
CA GLU A 98 13.44 -9.08 -11.97
C GLU A 98 14.41 -8.99 -10.78
N ASP A 99 15.71 -8.87 -11.03
CA ASP A 99 16.71 -8.77 -9.95
C ASP A 99 16.55 -7.44 -9.19
N THR A 100 16.37 -6.35 -9.93
CA THR A 100 16.10 -5.01 -9.37
C THR A 100 14.78 -4.99 -8.60
N TRP A 101 13.74 -5.63 -9.13
CA TRP A 101 12.44 -5.73 -8.45
C TRP A 101 12.54 -6.51 -7.13
N GLN A 102 13.22 -7.66 -7.12
CA GLN A 102 13.40 -8.44 -5.90
C GLN A 102 14.18 -7.67 -4.84
N SER A 103 15.23 -6.94 -5.23
CA SER A 103 15.99 -6.06 -4.33
C SER A 103 15.12 -4.92 -3.77
N THR A 104 14.29 -4.30 -4.63
CA THR A 104 13.35 -3.24 -4.24
C THR A 104 12.35 -3.75 -3.20
N VAL A 105 11.74 -4.92 -3.43
CA VAL A 105 10.79 -5.52 -2.47
C VAL A 105 11.49 -5.93 -1.17
N ALA A 106 12.69 -6.51 -1.24
CA ALA A 106 13.46 -6.88 -0.05
C ALA A 106 13.76 -5.65 0.83
N THR A 107 14.17 -4.55 0.20
CA THR A 107 14.46 -3.28 0.87
C THR A 107 13.21 -2.68 1.50
N LEU A 108 12.09 -2.64 0.77
CA LEU A 108 10.82 -2.16 1.31
C LEU A 108 10.39 -2.99 2.53
N LEU A 109 10.41 -4.32 2.44
CA LEU A 109 10.02 -5.19 3.56
C LEU A 109 10.94 -5.03 4.77
N ALA A 110 12.24 -4.81 4.56
CA ALA A 110 13.18 -4.54 5.66
C ALA A 110 12.80 -3.24 6.40
N VAL A 111 12.52 -2.16 5.65
CA VAL A 111 12.08 -0.88 6.21
C VAL A 111 10.75 -0.99 6.94
N LEU A 112 9.76 -1.69 6.35
CA LEU A 112 8.47 -1.90 7.00
C LEU A 112 8.62 -2.62 8.35
N ARG A 113 9.47 -3.65 8.43
CA ARG A 113 9.71 -4.40 9.67
C ARG A 113 10.44 -3.59 10.74
N SER A 114 11.40 -2.76 10.35
CA SER A 114 12.22 -1.98 11.29
C SER A 114 11.59 -0.65 11.69
N SER A 115 10.52 -0.22 11.03
CA SER A 115 9.93 1.09 11.26
C SER A 115 9.47 1.28 12.72
N PRO A 116 9.88 2.39 13.36
CA PRO A 116 9.41 2.76 14.68
C PRO A 116 8.02 3.42 14.64
N ALA A 117 7.47 3.73 13.47
CA ALA A 117 6.16 4.35 13.29
C ALA A 117 5.04 3.31 13.10
N GLU A 118 3.80 3.73 13.30
CA GLU A 118 2.64 2.98 12.82
C GLU A 118 2.53 3.14 11.29
N LEU A 119 2.30 2.05 10.58
CA LEU A 119 2.24 2.04 9.11
C LEU A 119 0.87 1.55 8.64
N ILE A 120 0.18 2.33 7.82
CA ILE A 120 -1.06 1.95 7.14
C ILE A 120 -0.78 1.91 5.64
N LEU A 121 -0.95 0.74 5.03
CA LEU A 121 -0.60 0.49 3.63
C LEU A 121 -1.86 0.13 2.84
N VAL A 122 -2.14 0.88 1.78
CA VAL A 122 -3.29 0.64 0.90
C VAL A 122 -2.83 -0.07 -0.38
N ALA A 123 -3.51 -1.14 -0.78
CA ALA A 123 -3.24 -1.87 -2.02
C ALA A 123 -4.51 -2.27 -2.77
N GLU A 124 -4.42 -2.36 -4.09
CA GLU A 124 -5.49 -2.87 -4.94
C GLU A 124 -5.53 -4.40 -4.97
N GLU A 125 -6.74 -4.96 -5.05
CA GLU A 125 -6.98 -6.36 -5.42
C GLU A 125 -7.29 -6.44 -6.91
N THR A 126 -6.31 -6.90 -7.72
CA THR A 126 -6.44 -6.99 -9.18
C THR A 126 -6.50 -8.43 -9.71
N GLY A 127 -6.48 -9.43 -8.83
CA GLY A 127 -6.34 -10.85 -9.18
C GLY A 127 -7.62 -11.64 -9.38
N TRP A 128 -8.81 -11.04 -9.20
CA TRP A 128 -10.08 -11.79 -9.15
C TRP A 128 -10.78 -11.94 -10.51
N GLY A 129 -10.21 -11.36 -11.56
CA GLY A 129 -10.76 -11.35 -12.91
C GLY A 129 -10.01 -12.27 -13.89
N VAL A 130 -10.18 -12.00 -15.17
CA VAL A 130 -9.49 -12.71 -16.25
C VAL A 130 -7.99 -12.38 -16.27
N VAL A 131 -7.20 -13.26 -16.88
CA VAL A 131 -5.78 -13.00 -17.13
C VAL A 131 -5.62 -11.82 -18.09
N PRO A 132 -4.84 -10.77 -17.75
CA PRO A 132 -4.61 -9.65 -18.65
C PRO A 132 -4.04 -10.07 -20.01
N ALA A 133 -4.57 -9.49 -21.09
CA ALA A 133 -4.14 -9.79 -22.46
C ALA A 133 -2.67 -9.37 -22.71
N TYR A 134 -2.26 -8.25 -22.12
CA TYR A 134 -0.92 -7.68 -22.32
C TYR A 134 0.09 -8.16 -21.27
N PRO A 135 1.36 -8.39 -21.65
CA PRO A 135 2.42 -8.83 -20.73
C PRO A 135 2.57 -7.93 -19.50
N LEU A 136 2.60 -6.60 -19.68
CA LEU A 136 2.74 -5.64 -18.57
C LEU A 136 1.61 -5.77 -17.53
N GLY A 137 0.38 -6.03 -17.98
CA GLY A 137 -0.74 -6.23 -17.07
C GLY A 137 -0.61 -7.51 -16.23
N ARG A 138 -0.03 -8.58 -16.81
CA ARG A 138 0.26 -9.81 -16.06
C ARG A 138 1.37 -9.58 -15.03
N ILE A 139 2.45 -8.91 -15.43
CA ILE A 139 3.56 -8.55 -14.52
C ILE A 139 3.02 -7.72 -13.35
N PHE A 140 2.22 -6.68 -13.63
CA PHE A 140 1.62 -5.84 -12.58
C PHE A 140 0.79 -6.67 -11.60
N ARG A 141 -0.13 -7.49 -12.11
CA ARG A 141 -1.01 -8.34 -11.29
C ARG A 141 -0.19 -9.28 -10.40
N ASP A 142 0.79 -9.96 -10.97
CA ASP A 142 1.57 -10.99 -10.28
C ASP A 142 2.53 -10.34 -9.25
N ARG A 143 3.17 -9.21 -9.59
CA ARG A 143 4.00 -8.43 -8.66
C ARG A 143 3.20 -7.85 -7.50
N LEU A 144 2.04 -7.25 -7.77
CA LEU A 144 1.18 -6.68 -6.72
C LEU A 144 0.67 -7.78 -5.78
N GLY A 145 0.17 -8.89 -6.32
CA GLY A 145 -0.31 -10.01 -5.52
C GLY A 145 0.78 -10.60 -4.62
N SER A 146 1.99 -10.79 -5.16
CA SER A 146 3.15 -11.26 -4.40
C SER A 146 3.56 -10.28 -3.30
N LEU A 147 3.64 -8.98 -3.62
CA LEU A 147 3.98 -7.92 -2.66
C LEU A 147 2.96 -7.86 -1.51
N THR A 148 1.66 -7.77 -1.83
CA THR A 148 0.57 -7.71 -0.85
C THR A 148 0.58 -8.93 0.06
N ARG A 149 0.83 -10.13 -0.47
CA ARG A 149 0.98 -11.35 0.34
C ARG A 149 2.17 -11.26 1.30
N ARG A 150 3.34 -10.79 0.83
CA ARG A 150 4.55 -10.65 1.65
C ARG A 150 4.37 -9.60 2.75
N ILE A 151 3.70 -8.49 2.46
CA ILE A 151 3.36 -7.46 3.46
C ILE A 151 2.33 -8.01 4.45
N GLY A 152 1.28 -8.69 3.97
CA GLY A 152 0.25 -9.29 4.82
C GLY A 152 0.81 -10.30 5.83
N ALA A 153 1.90 -11.00 5.48
CA ALA A 153 2.59 -11.91 6.40
C ALA A 153 3.24 -11.19 7.59
N ILE A 154 3.73 -9.95 7.40
CA ILE A 154 4.38 -9.15 8.45
C ILE A 154 3.42 -8.15 9.12
N ALA A 155 2.24 -7.95 8.55
CA ALA A 155 1.20 -7.07 9.09
C ALA A 155 0.57 -7.65 10.37
N GLN A 156 0.21 -6.77 11.30
CA GLN A 156 -0.53 -7.11 12.51
C GLN A 156 -2.03 -7.18 12.21
N SER A 157 -2.51 -6.33 11.30
CA SER A 157 -3.90 -6.31 10.85
C SER A 157 -3.96 -6.26 9.32
N VAL A 158 -4.87 -7.04 8.76
CA VAL A 158 -5.15 -7.07 7.32
C VAL A 158 -6.65 -6.91 7.11
N TYR A 159 -7.04 -5.90 6.34
CA TYR A 159 -8.43 -5.62 5.99
C TYR A 159 -8.67 -5.88 4.51
N LEU A 160 -9.81 -6.51 4.20
CA LEU A 160 -10.39 -6.50 2.86
C LEU A 160 -11.56 -5.51 2.85
N VAL A 161 -11.48 -4.48 2.02
CA VAL A 161 -12.55 -3.48 1.85
C VAL A 161 -13.28 -3.76 0.55
N THR A 162 -14.56 -4.10 0.64
CA THR A 162 -15.43 -4.44 -0.50
C THR A 162 -16.89 -4.07 -0.23
N GLY A 163 -17.59 -3.57 -1.25
CA GLY A 163 -19.01 -3.21 -1.15
C GLY A 163 -19.33 -2.17 -0.05
N GLY A 164 -18.37 -1.33 0.35
CA GLY A 164 -18.52 -0.37 1.45
C GLY A 164 -18.30 -0.95 2.85
N TYR A 165 -17.87 -2.22 2.97
CA TYR A 165 -17.57 -2.87 4.24
C TYR A 165 -16.07 -3.14 4.36
N ALA A 166 -15.53 -2.97 5.57
CA ALA A 166 -14.18 -3.42 5.93
C ALA A 166 -14.27 -4.74 6.71
N LEU A 167 -13.67 -5.79 6.17
CA LEU A 167 -13.57 -7.11 6.79
C LEU A 167 -12.18 -7.28 7.37
N ASP A 168 -12.08 -7.49 8.69
CA ASP A 168 -10.81 -7.82 9.34
C ASP A 168 -10.45 -9.28 9.05
N LEU A 169 -9.58 -9.49 8.06
CA LEU A 169 -9.13 -10.82 7.66
C LEU A 169 -8.24 -11.47 8.72
N THR A 170 -7.63 -10.69 9.62
CA THR A 170 -6.79 -11.25 10.70
C THR A 170 -7.66 -11.88 11.78
N GLN A 171 -8.87 -11.35 12.00
CA GLN A 171 -9.86 -11.93 12.93
C GLN A 171 -10.68 -13.05 12.30
N LEU A 172 -10.99 -12.96 11.00
CA LEU A 172 -11.89 -13.89 10.31
C LEU A 172 -11.16 -15.05 9.62
N GLY A 173 -9.88 -14.87 9.29
CA GLY A 173 -9.08 -15.83 8.54
C GLY A 173 -8.06 -16.59 9.39
N VAL A 174 -7.33 -17.47 8.73
CA VAL A 174 -6.16 -18.15 9.29
C VAL A 174 -4.94 -17.74 8.46
N ARG A 175 -3.82 -17.43 9.13
CA ARG A 175 -2.57 -17.14 8.42
C ARG A 175 -2.16 -18.34 7.58
N LEU A 176 -1.77 -18.09 6.34
CA LEU A 176 -1.11 -19.11 5.54
C LEU A 176 0.18 -19.54 6.24
N PRO A 177 0.55 -20.82 6.16
CA PRO A 177 1.86 -21.25 6.62
C PRO A 177 2.94 -20.45 5.86
N GLU A 178 4.01 -20.09 6.57
CA GLU A 178 5.18 -19.54 5.92
C GLU A 178 5.70 -20.58 4.92
N PRO A 179 6.11 -20.17 3.72
CA PRO A 179 6.74 -21.11 2.79
C PRO A 179 7.95 -21.75 3.48
N ASP A 180 8.03 -23.09 3.47
CA ASP A 180 9.12 -23.85 4.09
C ASP A 180 10.48 -23.21 3.77
N GLY A 181 11.18 -22.71 4.79
CA GLY A 181 12.52 -22.11 4.66
C GLY A 181 12.67 -20.62 4.99
N ALA A 182 11.69 -19.95 5.59
CA ALA A 182 11.79 -18.53 5.98
C ALA A 182 12.35 -18.27 7.41
N THR A 183 12.73 -19.32 8.13
CA THR A 183 13.51 -19.23 9.38
C THR A 183 14.90 -19.79 9.17
N GLU A 184 15.85 -18.92 8.84
CA GLU A 184 17.23 -18.88 9.33
C GLU A 184 17.88 -17.54 8.98
#